data_AF-A0A947KBJ0-F1
#
_entry.id   AF-A0A947KBJ0-F1
#
_cell.length_a   1.000
_cell.length_b   1.000
_cell.length_c   1.000
_cell.angle_alpha   90.00
_cell.angle_beta   90.00
_cell.angle_gamma   90.00
#
_symmetry.space_group_name_H-M   'P 1'
#
loop_
_entity.id
_entity.type
_entity.pdbx_description
1 polymer ?
#
loop_
_entity_poly.entity_id
_entity_poly.type
_entity_poly.pdbx_seq_one_letter_code
_entity_poly.pdbx_strand_id
1 'polypeptide(L)'
;YIKPDGSSTTNRDEFKNAWVFTGKDSIRQTFLRAKANWENGFNYDPPPPPPDRFEVNSGGDRISLSWSESAEDYPHFAGYRVYRAIHKPDTTFDLIFECGQGAANALVNSYDDRAPLRGFDYYYYITTYDDGAVNTIDLGVSLESNLFWTRTTEPAYLRRPAGTAFSQIRIVPNPYNIRAKDYQFGASAPDRIMFFNIPPKCVIKIFTESGELINTIEHTNSSGDESWNLITSSRQVIVSGLYIAYFEVLEDYIDPITGETMRRGESIYQKFIVIR
;
A
#
# COMPACT_ATOMS: atom_id res chain seq x y z
N TYR A 1 -13.85 12.91 -28.98
CA TYR A 1 -13.96 11.74 -28.10
C TYR A 1 -12.82 10.77 -28.40
N ILE A 2 -12.22 10.12 -27.39
CA ILE A 2 -11.13 9.14 -27.57
C ILE A 2 -11.73 7.73 -27.52
N LYS A 3 -11.59 6.94 -28.60
CA LYS A 3 -12.09 5.56 -28.71
C LYS A 3 -11.23 4.57 -27.90
N PRO A 4 -11.71 3.34 -27.63
CA PRO A 4 -10.96 2.29 -26.92
C PRO A 4 -9.63 1.91 -27.59
N ASP A 5 -9.53 2.09 -28.91
CA ASP A 5 -8.33 1.84 -29.71
C ASP A 5 -7.29 3.00 -29.64
N GLY A 6 -7.54 4.01 -28.81
CA GLY A 6 -6.70 5.21 -28.66
C GLY A 6 -6.88 6.28 -29.75
N SER A 7 -7.65 5.99 -30.81
CA SER A 7 -7.90 6.97 -31.87
C SER A 7 -9.01 7.96 -31.48
N SER A 8 -9.03 9.14 -32.11
CA SER A 8 -10.04 10.17 -31.80
C SER A 8 -11.13 10.25 -32.89
N THR A 9 -12.35 10.56 -32.47
CA THR A 9 -13.47 10.88 -33.38
C THR A 9 -14.24 12.09 -32.87
N THR A 10 -14.79 12.89 -33.78
CA THR A 10 -15.73 13.98 -33.50
C THR A 10 -17.18 13.50 -33.46
N ASN A 11 -17.46 12.30 -33.97
CA ASN A 11 -18.80 11.72 -34.01
C ASN A 11 -19.11 10.98 -32.71
N ARG A 12 -20.18 11.40 -32.03
CA ARG A 12 -20.61 10.82 -30.75
C ARG A 12 -21.10 9.37 -30.90
N ASP A 13 -21.76 9.04 -32.01
CA ASP A 13 -22.29 7.69 -32.23
C ASP A 13 -21.18 6.70 -32.55
N GLU A 14 -20.15 7.10 -33.29
CA GLU A 14 -18.95 6.28 -33.50
C GLU A 14 -18.23 5.98 -32.18
N PHE A 15 -18.07 6.99 -31.32
CA PHE A 15 -17.48 6.80 -30.00
C PHE A 15 -18.31 5.83 -29.14
N LYS A 16 -19.64 6.01 -29.11
CA LYS A 16 -20.54 5.13 -28.35
C LYS A 16 -20.48 3.69 -28.87
N ASN A 17 -20.55 3.51 -30.18
CA ASN A 17 -20.54 2.20 -30.81
C ASN A 17 -19.21 1.48 -30.54
N ALA A 18 -18.08 2.18 -30.60
CA ALA A 18 -16.78 1.58 -30.31
C ALA A 18 -16.73 0.93 -28.91
N TRP A 19 -17.26 1.60 -27.89
CA TRP A 19 -17.37 1.06 -26.53
C TRP A 19 -18.42 -0.06 -26.39
N VAL A 20 -19.52 -0.02 -27.14
CA VAL A 20 -20.51 -1.11 -27.12
C VAL A 20 -19.92 -2.38 -27.75
N PHE A 21 -19.14 -2.23 -28.83
CA PHE A 21 -18.54 -3.36 -29.52
C PHE A 21 -17.45 -4.06 -28.72
N THR A 22 -16.70 -3.35 -27.87
CA THR A 22 -15.76 -4.01 -26.94
C THR A 22 -16.50 -4.93 -25.98
N GLY A 23 -17.63 -4.50 -25.42
CA GLY A 23 -18.46 -5.35 -24.56
C GLY A 23 -19.02 -6.59 -25.28
N LYS A 24 -19.46 -6.43 -26.53
CA LYS A 24 -19.91 -7.57 -27.37
C LYS A 24 -18.78 -8.58 -27.59
N ASP A 25 -17.57 -8.10 -27.84
CA ASP A 25 -16.41 -8.98 -28.05
C ASP A 25 -16.05 -9.73 -26.77
N SER A 26 -16.01 -9.06 -25.62
CA SER A 26 -15.75 -9.71 -24.33
C SER A 26 -16.75 -10.83 -24.05
N ILE A 27 -18.06 -10.59 -24.24
CA ILE A 27 -19.10 -11.61 -24.06
C ILE A 27 -18.86 -12.80 -25.01
N ARG A 28 -18.56 -12.51 -26.29
CA ARG A 28 -18.30 -13.57 -27.27
C ARG A 28 -17.08 -14.40 -26.88
N GLN A 29 -15.98 -13.78 -26.46
CA GLN A 29 -14.79 -14.45 -25.98
C GLN A 29 -15.11 -15.35 -24.77
N THR A 30 -15.90 -14.86 -23.80
CA THR A 30 -16.34 -15.67 -22.65
C THR A 30 -17.09 -16.93 -23.10
N PHE A 31 -18.04 -16.80 -24.03
CA PHE A 31 -18.79 -17.96 -24.54
C PHE A 31 -17.91 -18.93 -25.35
N LEU A 32 -16.97 -18.42 -26.15
CA LEU A 32 -16.02 -19.26 -26.89
C LEU A 32 -15.13 -20.06 -25.94
N ARG A 33 -14.61 -19.42 -24.88
CA ARG A 33 -13.80 -20.09 -23.85
C ARG A 33 -14.61 -21.15 -23.09
N ALA A 34 -15.85 -20.83 -22.70
CA ALA A 34 -16.73 -21.78 -22.04
C ALA A 34 -17.06 -22.99 -22.92
N LYS A 35 -17.31 -22.76 -24.21
CA LYS A 35 -17.54 -23.82 -25.19
C LYS A 35 -16.30 -24.71 -25.35
N ALA A 36 -15.13 -24.11 -25.55
CA ALA A 36 -13.87 -24.87 -25.70
C ALA A 36 -13.58 -25.73 -24.46
N ASN A 37 -13.81 -25.20 -23.26
CA ASN A 37 -13.67 -25.95 -22.02
C ASN A 37 -14.64 -27.14 -21.95
N TRP A 38 -15.90 -26.95 -22.35
CA TRP A 38 -16.89 -28.03 -22.40
C TRP A 38 -16.55 -29.09 -23.44
N GLU A 39 -16.13 -28.70 -24.65
CA GLU A 39 -15.70 -29.61 -25.72
C GLU A 39 -14.47 -30.44 -25.32
N ASN A 40 -13.59 -29.87 -24.48
CA ASN A 40 -12.44 -30.57 -23.90
C ASN A 40 -12.78 -31.34 -22.61
N GLY A 41 -14.06 -31.54 -22.29
CA GLY A 41 -14.48 -32.32 -21.12
C GLY A 41 -14.03 -31.74 -19.77
N PHE A 42 -13.85 -30.42 -19.69
CA PHE A 42 -13.29 -29.71 -18.52
C PHE A 42 -11.85 -30.10 -18.17
N ASN A 43 -11.12 -30.73 -19.10
CA ASN A 43 -9.73 -31.10 -18.94
C ASN A 43 -8.82 -29.95 -19.40
N TYR A 44 -8.48 -29.04 -18.50
CA TYR A 44 -7.54 -27.95 -18.77
C TYR A 44 -6.43 -27.94 -17.74
N ASP A 45 -5.24 -27.55 -18.17
CA ASP A 45 -4.12 -27.29 -17.28
C ASP A 45 -4.34 -25.92 -16.64
N PRO A 46 -4.51 -25.85 -15.30
CA PRO A 46 -4.75 -24.58 -14.64
C PRO A 46 -3.47 -23.73 -14.64
N PRO A 47 -3.61 -22.40 -14.65
CA PRO A 47 -2.47 -21.54 -14.38
C PRO A 47 -1.92 -21.82 -12.97
N PRO A 48 -0.65 -21.49 -12.71
CA PRO A 48 -0.08 -21.51 -11.38
C PRO A 48 -0.97 -20.75 -10.39
N PRO A 49 -1.07 -21.18 -9.12
CA PRO A 49 -1.89 -20.51 -8.13
C PRO A 49 -1.35 -19.10 -7.82
N PRO A 50 -2.19 -18.20 -7.30
CA PRO A 50 -1.70 -16.94 -6.76
C PRO A 50 -0.81 -17.20 -5.53
N PRO A 51 0.09 -16.27 -5.17
CA PRO A 51 0.90 -16.41 -3.96
C PRO A 51 0.01 -16.51 -2.71
N ASP A 52 0.39 -17.37 -1.76
CA ASP A 52 -0.39 -17.62 -0.55
C ASP A 52 -0.36 -16.44 0.44
N ARG A 53 0.65 -15.57 0.33
CA ARG A 53 0.81 -14.35 1.13
C ARG A 53 1.06 -13.17 0.20
N PHE A 54 0.31 -12.10 0.42
CA PHE A 54 0.49 -10.81 -0.23
C PHE A 54 0.25 -9.70 0.78
N GLU A 55 1.28 -8.89 1.02
CA GLU A 55 1.27 -7.79 1.98
C GLU A 55 1.42 -6.47 1.25
N VAL A 56 0.59 -5.49 1.64
CA VAL A 56 0.59 -4.14 1.07
C VAL A 56 0.71 -3.15 2.21
N ASN A 57 1.86 -2.49 2.28
CA ASN A 57 2.21 -1.62 3.40
C ASN A 57 2.23 -0.16 2.95
N SER A 58 1.41 0.66 3.60
CA SER A 58 1.33 2.11 3.38
C SER A 58 2.56 2.81 3.95
N GLY A 59 3.44 3.32 3.10
CA GLY A 59 4.64 4.07 3.48
C GLY A 59 4.53 5.58 3.24
N GLY A 60 5.57 6.31 3.64
CA GLY A 60 5.64 7.76 3.49
C GLY A 60 5.91 8.25 2.07
N ASP A 61 6.75 7.55 1.32
CA ASP A 61 7.18 7.91 -0.05
C ASP A 61 6.77 6.88 -1.11
N ARG A 62 6.22 5.74 -0.68
CA ARG A 62 5.82 4.61 -1.52
C ARG A 62 4.79 3.74 -0.81
N ILE A 63 4.10 2.90 -1.56
CA ILE A 63 3.39 1.74 -1.03
C ILE A 63 4.27 0.53 -1.32
N SER A 64 4.67 -0.20 -0.29
CA SER A 64 5.56 -1.36 -0.42
C SER A 64 4.73 -2.65 -0.47
N LEU A 65 4.93 -3.43 -1.53
CA LEU A 65 4.25 -4.68 -1.78
C LEU A 65 5.24 -5.82 -1.66
N SER A 66 4.86 -6.90 -0.97
CA SER A 66 5.65 -8.13 -0.88
C SER A 66 4.76 -9.36 -0.96
N TRP A 67 5.29 -10.45 -1.51
CA TRP A 67 4.56 -11.70 -1.66
C TRP A 67 5.46 -12.91 -1.41
N SER A 68 4.84 -14.08 -1.25
CA SER A 68 5.55 -15.35 -1.12
C SER A 68 5.94 -15.94 -2.49
N GLU A 69 6.93 -16.84 -2.45
CA GLU A 69 7.41 -17.64 -3.59
C GLU A 69 6.58 -18.91 -3.83
N SER A 70 5.41 -19.05 -3.19
CA SER A 70 4.64 -20.32 -3.15
C SER A 70 4.18 -20.84 -4.52
N ALA A 71 4.22 -19.99 -5.55
CA ALA A 71 3.81 -20.32 -6.90
C ALA A 71 4.99 -20.66 -7.82
N GLU A 72 6.24 -20.41 -7.40
CA GLU A 72 7.42 -20.51 -8.27
C GLU A 72 7.77 -21.96 -8.62
N ASP A 73 7.41 -22.91 -7.76
CA ASP A 73 7.61 -24.35 -7.99
C ASP A 73 6.52 -24.98 -8.89
N TYR A 74 5.49 -24.22 -9.28
CA TYR A 74 4.42 -24.78 -10.12
C TYR A 74 4.86 -24.99 -11.56
N PRO A 75 4.39 -26.06 -12.22
CA PRO A 75 4.63 -26.26 -13.65
C PRO A 75 4.22 -25.03 -14.46
N HIS A 76 5.04 -24.69 -15.45
CA HIS A 76 4.83 -23.55 -16.36
C HIS A 76 4.81 -22.18 -15.69
N PHE A 77 5.23 -22.06 -14.43
CA PHE A 77 5.40 -20.75 -13.79
C PHE A 77 6.32 -19.84 -14.63
N ALA A 78 5.83 -18.63 -14.92
CA ALA A 78 6.59 -17.63 -15.65
C ALA A 78 6.85 -16.37 -14.83
N GLY A 79 5.92 -15.95 -13.96
CA GLY A 79 6.15 -14.75 -13.15
C GLY A 79 4.91 -14.18 -12.48
N TYR A 80 5.01 -12.91 -12.08
CA TYR A 80 3.96 -12.18 -11.38
C TYR A 80 3.54 -10.89 -12.09
N ARG A 81 2.26 -10.54 -11.96
CA ARG A 81 1.67 -9.27 -12.38
C ARG A 81 0.95 -8.60 -11.22
N VAL A 82 1.24 -7.32 -10.99
CA VAL A 82 0.65 -6.52 -9.92
C VAL A 82 -0.24 -5.46 -10.53
N TYR A 83 -1.45 -5.37 -10.00
CA TYR A 83 -2.48 -4.46 -10.47
C TYR A 83 -2.92 -3.51 -9.37
N ARG A 84 -3.35 -2.31 -9.77
CA ARG A 84 -3.79 -1.27 -8.85
C ARG A 84 -5.08 -0.60 -9.30
N ALA A 85 -5.98 -0.38 -8.36
CA ALA A 85 -7.16 0.47 -8.50
C ALA A 85 -7.07 1.67 -7.54
N ILE A 86 -7.79 2.74 -7.89
CA ILE A 86 -7.96 3.94 -7.07
C ILE A 86 -9.41 4.07 -6.60
N HIS A 87 -9.59 4.62 -5.39
CA HIS A 87 -10.85 4.90 -4.69
C HIS A 87 -11.61 3.67 -4.19
N LYS A 88 -11.73 2.59 -4.99
CA LYS A 88 -12.56 1.44 -4.62
C LYS A 88 -11.94 0.10 -5.04
N PRO A 89 -12.21 -1.00 -4.31
CA PRO A 89 -11.73 -2.34 -4.66
C PRO A 89 -12.61 -3.06 -5.71
N ASP A 90 -13.75 -2.49 -6.09
CA ASP A 90 -14.75 -3.04 -7.01
C ASP A 90 -14.74 -2.38 -8.40
N THR A 91 -13.66 -1.65 -8.71
CA THR A 91 -13.47 -0.94 -9.99
C THR A 91 -12.44 -1.63 -10.87
N THR A 92 -12.13 -1.01 -12.01
CA THR A 92 -11.04 -1.43 -12.91
C THR A 92 -9.69 -1.27 -12.24
N PHE A 93 -8.86 -2.31 -12.34
CA PHE A 93 -7.46 -2.26 -11.93
C PHE A 93 -6.55 -2.17 -13.17
N ASP A 94 -5.53 -1.34 -13.07
CA ASP A 94 -4.51 -1.18 -14.09
C ASP A 94 -3.28 -2.03 -13.74
N LEU A 95 -2.67 -2.68 -14.74
CA LEU A 95 -1.38 -3.35 -14.58
C LEU A 95 -0.30 -2.29 -14.34
N ILE A 96 0.41 -2.40 -13.22
CA ILE A 96 1.46 -1.43 -12.84
C ILE A 96 2.87 -2.04 -12.80
N PHE A 97 2.96 -3.36 -12.64
CA PHE A 97 4.22 -4.06 -12.55
C PHE A 97 4.09 -5.50 -13.02
N GLU A 98 5.12 -6.00 -13.70
CA GLU A 98 5.23 -7.37 -14.18
C GLU A 98 6.69 -7.81 -14.05
N CYS A 99 6.92 -9.01 -13.52
CA CYS A 99 8.25 -9.59 -13.37
C CYS A 99 8.28 -11.08 -13.71
N GLY A 100 9.43 -11.57 -14.15
CA GLY A 100 9.65 -12.97 -14.52
C GLY A 100 9.95 -13.17 -16.02
N GLN A 101 9.70 -14.38 -16.51
CA GLN A 101 9.90 -14.75 -17.90
C GLN A 101 9.01 -13.91 -18.83
N GLY A 102 9.60 -13.32 -19.86
CA GLY A 102 8.91 -12.47 -20.83
C GLY A 102 8.66 -11.03 -20.35
N ALA A 103 8.92 -10.72 -19.07
CA ALA A 103 8.78 -9.39 -18.52
C ALA A 103 10.08 -8.57 -18.67
N ALA A 104 9.96 -7.24 -18.56
CA ALA A 104 11.11 -6.35 -18.51
C ALA A 104 11.89 -6.44 -17.18
N ASN A 105 11.22 -6.88 -16.10
CA ASN A 105 11.80 -6.98 -14.76
C ASN A 105 12.14 -8.45 -14.46
N ALA A 106 13.30 -8.67 -13.85
CA ALA A 106 13.68 -9.99 -13.33
C ALA A 106 12.71 -10.47 -12.25
N LEU A 107 12.62 -11.79 -12.05
CA LEU A 107 11.78 -12.38 -11.00
C LEU A 107 12.16 -11.83 -9.62
N VAL A 108 11.17 -11.29 -8.92
CA VAL A 108 11.29 -10.69 -7.59
C VAL A 108 10.03 -10.95 -6.79
N ASN A 109 10.11 -10.83 -5.47
CA ASN A 109 9.00 -11.04 -4.54
C ASN A 109 8.60 -9.76 -3.78
N SER A 110 9.01 -8.60 -4.31
CA SER A 110 8.70 -7.31 -3.75
C SER A 110 8.68 -6.22 -4.82
N TYR A 111 7.80 -5.24 -4.65
CA TYR A 111 7.69 -4.08 -5.52
C TYR A 111 7.32 -2.83 -4.71
N ASP A 112 8.02 -1.71 -4.99
CA ASP A 112 7.75 -0.42 -4.37
C ASP A 112 6.98 0.48 -5.35
N ASP A 113 5.68 0.66 -5.11
CA ASP A 113 4.84 1.53 -5.92
C ASP A 113 4.97 2.99 -5.47
N ARG A 114 5.65 3.80 -6.28
CA ARG A 114 5.91 5.24 -6.04
C ARG A 114 5.02 6.17 -6.84
N ALA A 115 4.18 5.63 -7.72
CA ALA A 115 3.25 6.40 -8.53
C ALA A 115 1.98 6.93 -7.81
N PRO A 116 1.52 6.37 -6.67
CA PRO A 116 0.37 6.88 -5.95
C PRO A 116 0.51 8.35 -5.56
N LEU A 117 -0.63 9.03 -5.46
CA LEU A 117 -0.77 10.37 -4.93
C LEU A 117 -1.40 10.34 -3.53
N ARG A 118 -0.96 11.22 -2.65
CA ARG A 118 -1.51 11.35 -1.29
C ARG A 118 -2.97 11.78 -1.31
N GLY A 119 -3.73 11.30 -0.32
CA GLY A 119 -5.15 11.63 -0.15
C GLY A 119 -6.11 10.73 -0.93
N PHE A 120 -5.61 9.67 -1.56
CA PHE A 120 -6.41 8.66 -2.23
C PHE A 120 -6.17 7.28 -1.65
N ASP A 121 -7.22 6.47 -1.70
CA ASP A 121 -7.20 5.06 -1.33
C ASP A 121 -6.85 4.22 -2.56
N TYR A 122 -5.89 3.31 -2.39
CA TYR A 122 -5.42 2.40 -3.42
C TYR A 122 -5.66 0.97 -3.00
N TYR A 123 -6.04 0.15 -3.96
CA TYR A 123 -6.27 -1.27 -3.79
C TYR A 123 -5.40 -2.02 -4.77
N TYR A 124 -4.86 -3.14 -4.31
CA TYR A 124 -3.96 -3.98 -5.09
C TYR A 124 -4.43 -5.42 -5.11
N TYR A 125 -4.04 -6.12 -6.17
CA TYR A 125 -3.97 -7.57 -6.21
C TYR A 125 -2.74 -7.99 -7.02
N ILE A 126 -2.33 -9.24 -6.82
CA ILE A 126 -1.24 -9.87 -7.57
C ILE A 126 -1.73 -11.19 -8.17
N THR A 127 -1.38 -11.43 -9.43
CA THR A 127 -1.59 -12.70 -10.11
C THR A 127 -0.26 -13.34 -10.46
N THR A 128 -0.22 -14.65 -10.40
CA THR A 128 0.79 -15.46 -11.07
C THR A 128 0.37 -15.73 -12.51
N TYR A 129 1.33 -15.71 -13.44
CA TYR A 129 1.11 -16.06 -14.84
C TYR A 129 2.03 -17.18 -15.31
N ASP A 130 1.56 -17.94 -16.31
CA ASP A 130 2.32 -19.04 -16.92
C ASP A 130 3.06 -18.63 -18.20
N ASP A 131 3.88 -19.55 -18.71
CA ASP A 131 4.66 -19.39 -19.95
C ASP A 131 3.81 -19.41 -21.24
N GLY A 132 2.49 -19.59 -21.13
CA GLY A 132 1.55 -19.69 -22.25
C GLY A 132 1.60 -21.02 -23.02
N ALA A 133 2.42 -21.98 -22.61
CA ALA A 133 2.56 -23.27 -23.31
C ALA A 133 1.32 -24.16 -23.14
N VAL A 134 0.59 -23.98 -22.05
CA VAL A 134 -0.58 -24.80 -21.68
C VAL A 134 -1.92 -24.21 -22.10
N ASN A 135 -1.92 -23.01 -22.70
CA ASN A 135 -3.14 -22.37 -23.18
C ASN A 135 -3.64 -23.04 -24.47
N THR A 136 -4.60 -23.95 -24.32
CA THR A 136 -5.21 -24.70 -25.45
C THR A 136 -6.14 -23.87 -26.33
N ILE A 137 -6.55 -22.68 -25.87
CA ILE A 137 -7.46 -21.79 -26.60
C ILE A 137 -6.65 -20.82 -27.47
N ASP A 138 -5.67 -20.16 -26.86
CA ASP A 138 -4.80 -19.17 -27.50
C ASP A 138 -3.34 -19.54 -27.21
N LEU A 139 -2.77 -20.44 -28.02
CA LEU A 139 -1.42 -20.98 -27.79
C LEU A 139 -0.36 -19.86 -27.74
N GLY A 140 0.47 -19.87 -26.69
CA GLY A 140 1.50 -18.85 -26.45
C GLY A 140 0.99 -17.61 -25.71
N VAL A 141 -0.30 -17.54 -25.36
CA VAL A 141 -0.85 -16.49 -24.50
C VAL A 141 -0.87 -17.00 -23.07
N SER A 142 -0.20 -16.29 -22.15
CA SER A 142 -0.18 -16.64 -20.73
C SER A 142 -1.58 -16.67 -20.11
N LEU A 143 -1.84 -17.67 -19.28
CA LEU A 143 -2.97 -17.68 -18.36
C LEU A 143 -2.55 -17.10 -17.01
N GLU A 144 -3.52 -16.51 -16.31
CA GLU A 144 -3.31 -15.90 -15.00
C GLU A 144 -4.18 -16.56 -13.93
N SER A 145 -3.63 -16.64 -12.74
CA SER A 145 -4.38 -16.96 -11.53
C SER A 145 -5.53 -15.98 -11.24
N ASN A 146 -6.43 -16.37 -10.34
CA ASN A 146 -7.56 -15.55 -9.94
C ASN A 146 -7.14 -14.38 -9.03
N LEU A 147 -7.66 -13.18 -9.29
CA LEU A 147 -7.43 -11.97 -8.49
C LEU A 147 -8.01 -12.02 -7.06
N PHE A 148 -9.08 -12.78 -6.81
CA PHE A 148 -9.85 -12.69 -5.56
C PHE A 148 -9.09 -13.19 -4.33
N TRP A 149 -8.06 -14.03 -4.52
CA TRP A 149 -7.26 -14.54 -3.41
C TRP A 149 -6.40 -13.45 -2.75
N THR A 150 -5.80 -12.59 -3.57
CA THR A 150 -4.83 -11.57 -3.14
C THR A 150 -5.39 -10.16 -3.17
N ARG A 151 -6.63 -9.97 -3.63
CA ARG A 151 -7.23 -8.64 -3.68
C ARG A 151 -7.45 -8.08 -2.29
N THR A 152 -6.77 -6.97 -2.03
CA THR A 152 -6.93 -6.17 -0.82
C THR A 152 -8.34 -5.59 -0.71
N THR A 153 -8.90 -5.66 0.50
CA THR A 153 -10.18 -5.00 0.86
C THR A 153 -9.97 -3.79 1.75
N GLU A 154 -8.83 -3.74 2.44
CA GLU A 154 -8.36 -2.55 3.15
C GLU A 154 -7.55 -1.67 2.19
N PRO A 155 -7.77 -0.34 2.21
CA PRO A 155 -7.03 0.56 1.33
C PRO A 155 -5.60 0.75 1.83
N ALA A 156 -4.67 0.80 0.87
CA ALA A 156 -3.35 1.37 1.07
C ALA A 156 -3.35 2.84 0.62
N TYR A 157 -2.53 3.67 1.26
CA TYR A 157 -2.46 5.10 0.96
C TYR A 157 -1.07 5.64 1.29
N LEU A 158 -0.67 6.70 0.59
CA LEU A 158 0.59 7.37 0.93
C LEU A 158 0.44 8.17 2.21
N ARG A 159 1.34 7.90 3.14
CA ARG A 159 1.46 8.62 4.41
C ARG A 159 2.30 9.88 4.22
N ARG A 160 2.60 10.59 5.30
CA ARG A 160 3.53 11.72 5.22
C ARG A 160 4.95 11.14 5.05
N PRO A 161 5.81 11.73 4.20
CA PRO A 161 7.22 11.31 4.15
C PRO A 161 7.91 11.57 5.49
N ALA A 162 8.96 10.78 5.75
CA ALA A 162 9.80 10.93 6.94
C ALA A 162 10.43 12.33 7.04
N GLY A 163 10.76 12.74 8.26
CA GLY A 163 11.55 13.94 8.47
C GLY A 163 13.00 13.74 8.06
N THR A 164 13.67 14.80 7.60
CA THR A 164 15.06 14.73 7.17
C THR A 164 16.04 14.99 8.32
N ALA A 165 15.59 15.72 9.36
CA ALA A 165 16.39 16.03 10.54
C ALA A 165 15.56 15.98 11.84
N PHE A 166 16.21 15.62 12.95
CA PHE A 166 15.58 15.59 14.29
C PHE A 166 14.99 16.95 14.73
N SER A 167 15.55 18.06 14.26
CA SER A 167 15.04 19.41 14.54
C SER A 167 13.68 19.69 13.93
N GLN A 168 13.27 18.91 12.92
CA GLN A 168 11.97 19.03 12.27
C GLN A 168 10.87 18.26 12.99
N ILE A 169 11.22 17.38 13.94
CA ILE A 169 10.24 16.62 14.71
C ILE A 169 9.32 17.58 15.44
N ARG A 170 8.01 17.33 15.36
CA ARG A 170 7.00 18.16 16.04
C ARG A 170 5.95 17.28 16.69
N ILE A 171 5.56 17.67 17.90
CA ILE A 171 4.45 17.06 18.63
C ILE A 171 3.26 18.00 18.55
N VAL A 172 2.14 17.51 18.02
CA VAL A 172 0.94 18.33 17.79
C VAL A 172 -0.30 17.60 18.29
N PRO A 173 -1.19 18.28 19.04
CA PRO A 173 -1.05 19.63 19.58
C PRO A 173 -0.06 19.68 20.75
N ASN A 174 0.63 20.81 20.90
CA ASN A 174 1.46 21.09 22.06
C ASN A 174 1.31 22.58 22.46
N PRO A 175 0.56 22.89 23.54
CA PRO A 175 -0.07 21.97 24.48
C PRO A 175 -1.29 21.24 23.87
N TYR A 176 -1.49 19.98 24.26
CA TYR A 176 -2.75 19.27 24.07
C TYR A 176 -3.79 19.79 25.07
N ASN A 177 -5.01 20.05 24.61
CA ASN A 177 -6.12 20.47 25.47
C ASN A 177 -7.42 19.78 25.05
N ILE A 178 -8.01 18.96 25.92
CA ILE A 178 -9.24 18.21 25.60
C ILE A 178 -10.43 19.12 25.21
N ARG A 179 -10.45 20.36 25.71
CA ARG A 179 -11.50 21.35 25.43
C ARG A 179 -11.30 22.08 24.10
N ALA A 180 -10.11 21.98 23.49
CA ALA A 180 -9.77 22.69 22.25
C ALA A 180 -9.96 21.80 21.00
N LYS A 181 -10.91 20.87 21.03
CA LYS A 181 -11.13 19.86 19.97
C LYS A 181 -11.31 20.47 18.57
N ASP A 182 -11.97 21.61 18.47
CA ASP A 182 -12.22 22.31 17.20
C ASP A 182 -10.94 22.88 16.56
N TYR A 183 -9.90 23.11 17.35
CA TYR A 183 -8.60 23.63 16.90
C TYR A 183 -7.54 22.53 16.75
N GLN A 184 -7.91 21.26 16.93
CA GLN A 184 -7.02 20.10 16.84
C GLN A 184 -7.35 19.25 15.62
N PHE A 185 -7.84 18.01 15.82
CA PHE A 185 -8.12 17.04 14.76
C PHE A 185 -9.63 16.89 14.48
N GLY A 186 -10.46 17.75 15.08
CA GLY A 186 -11.90 17.78 14.85
C GLY A 186 -12.65 16.54 15.35
N ALA A 187 -13.84 16.32 14.81
CA ALA A 187 -14.76 15.27 15.29
C ALA A 187 -14.42 13.85 14.81
N SER A 188 -13.75 13.71 13.66
CA SER A 188 -13.42 12.41 13.06
C SER A 188 -12.32 11.68 13.84
N ALA A 189 -11.46 12.44 14.53
CA ALA A 189 -10.23 11.93 15.09
C ALA A 189 -9.84 12.58 16.45
N PRO A 190 -10.75 12.71 17.43
CA PRO A 190 -10.47 13.39 18.69
C PRO A 190 -9.42 12.69 19.55
N ASP A 191 -8.92 13.43 20.55
CA ASP A 191 -8.17 12.91 21.70
C ASP A 191 -6.88 12.15 21.37
N ARG A 192 -6.07 12.72 20.47
CA ARG A 192 -4.77 12.18 20.09
C ARG A 192 -3.69 13.25 20.05
N ILE A 193 -2.44 12.79 20.16
CA ILE A 193 -1.25 13.51 19.77
C ILE A 193 -0.69 12.88 18.51
N MET A 194 -0.20 13.71 17.60
CA MET A 194 0.53 13.31 16.41
C MET A 194 2.00 13.70 16.57
N PHE A 195 2.88 12.75 16.30
CA PHE A 195 4.30 12.97 16.09
C PHE A 195 4.50 13.18 14.58
N PHE A 196 5.10 14.30 14.18
CA PHE A 196 5.33 14.64 12.78
C PHE A 196 6.81 14.80 12.48
N ASN A 197 7.17 14.53 11.22
CA ASN A 197 8.53 14.55 10.68
C ASN A 197 9.48 13.67 11.51
N ILE A 198 8.98 12.53 11.99
CA ILE A 198 9.80 11.53 12.69
C ILE A 198 10.67 10.74 11.70
N PRO A 199 11.74 10.08 12.18
CA PRO A 199 12.52 9.16 11.37
C PRO A 199 11.65 8.02 10.83
N PRO A 200 11.96 7.45 9.65
CA PRO A 200 11.12 6.43 9.01
C PRO A 200 10.98 5.15 9.83
N LYS A 201 12.03 4.79 10.59
CA LYS A 201 12.01 3.66 11.51
C LYS A 201 12.59 4.08 12.86
N CYS A 202 11.73 4.19 13.87
CA CYS A 202 12.14 4.63 15.20
C CYS A 202 11.27 4.01 16.30
N VAL A 203 11.77 4.10 17.53
CA VAL A 203 10.97 3.83 18.74
C VAL A 203 10.65 5.16 19.39
N ILE A 204 9.37 5.36 19.72
CA ILE A 204 8.90 6.51 20.49
C ILE A 204 8.58 6.03 21.90
N LYS A 205 9.40 6.42 22.87
CA LYS A 205 9.20 6.13 24.29
C LYS A 205 8.61 7.36 24.97
N ILE A 206 7.53 7.20 25.71
CA ILE A 206 6.83 8.30 26.36
C ILE A 206 6.98 8.18 27.86
N PHE A 207 7.46 9.25 28.49
CA PHE A 207 7.75 9.33 29.91
C PHE A 207 6.96 10.44 30.60
N THR A 208 6.69 10.26 31.89
CA THR A 208 6.24 11.33 32.79
C THR A 208 7.37 12.32 33.07
N GLU A 209 7.05 13.43 33.75
CA GLU A 209 8.02 14.38 34.27
C GLU A 209 9.01 13.78 35.28
N SER A 210 8.60 12.70 35.97
CA SER A 210 9.44 11.96 36.90
C SER A 210 10.35 10.92 36.22
N GLY A 211 10.21 10.71 34.91
CA GLY A 211 10.99 9.73 34.14
C GLY A 211 10.41 8.32 34.12
N GLU A 212 9.15 8.13 34.53
CA GLU A 212 8.47 6.84 34.44
C GLU A 212 8.03 6.57 32.99
N LEU A 213 8.39 5.40 32.45
CA LEU A 213 7.98 4.98 31.11
C LEU A 213 6.51 4.54 31.11
N ILE A 214 5.67 5.25 30.37
CA ILE A 214 4.23 4.98 30.33
C ILE A 214 3.75 4.36 29.02
N ASN A 215 4.51 4.52 27.93
CA ASN A 215 4.20 3.88 26.65
C ASN A 215 5.43 3.77 25.75
N THR A 216 5.43 2.76 24.89
CA THR A 216 6.43 2.54 23.84
C THR A 216 5.69 2.29 22.53
N ILE A 217 6.03 3.03 21.49
CA ILE A 217 5.45 2.90 20.15
C ILE A 217 6.59 2.51 19.20
N GLU A 218 6.44 1.38 18.53
CA GLU A 218 7.34 0.94 17.48
C GLU A 218 6.85 1.47 16.13
N HIS A 219 7.60 2.40 15.55
CA HIS A 219 7.29 3.01 14.27
C HIS A 219 8.15 2.37 13.18
N THR A 220 7.53 1.55 12.34
CA THR A 220 8.21 0.72 11.32
C THR A 220 7.66 0.90 9.91
N ASN A 221 6.67 1.78 9.74
CA ASN A 221 5.93 1.95 8.48
C ASN A 221 6.60 2.94 7.50
N SER A 222 7.81 3.41 7.78
CA SER A 222 8.57 4.33 6.92
C SER A 222 7.90 5.68 6.66
N SER A 223 6.87 6.05 7.44
CA SER A 223 6.27 7.37 7.35
C SER A 223 6.97 8.38 8.26
N GLY A 224 6.57 9.65 8.15
CA GLY A 224 6.99 10.70 9.04
C GLY A 224 5.91 11.10 10.03
N ASP A 225 4.93 10.23 10.26
CA ASP A 225 3.81 10.53 11.14
C ASP A 225 3.35 9.32 11.95
N GLU A 226 3.20 9.53 13.26
CA GLU A 226 2.69 8.51 14.17
C GLU A 226 1.68 9.11 15.15
N SER A 227 0.62 8.37 15.46
CA SER A 227 -0.45 8.83 16.32
C SER A 227 -0.41 8.13 17.67
N TRP A 228 -0.71 8.87 18.74
CA TRP A 228 -0.88 8.31 20.07
C TRP A 228 -2.18 8.81 20.72
N ASN A 229 -3.03 7.87 21.10
CA ASN A 229 -4.35 8.13 21.68
C ASN A 229 -4.31 8.48 23.19
N LEU A 230 -3.13 8.89 23.71
CA LEU A 230 -2.95 9.30 25.11
C LEU A 230 -3.27 8.19 26.12
N ILE A 231 -3.08 6.93 25.69
CA ILE A 231 -3.32 5.72 26.49
C ILE A 231 -1.97 5.06 26.79
N THR A 232 -1.75 4.67 28.05
CA THR A 232 -0.55 3.98 28.52
C THR A 232 -0.54 2.51 28.07
N SER A 233 0.60 1.84 28.24
CA SER A 233 0.73 0.39 28.00
C SER A 233 -0.27 -0.46 28.81
N SER A 234 -0.70 0.04 29.98
CA SER A 234 -1.71 -0.59 30.84
C SER A 234 -3.16 -0.20 30.49
N ARG A 235 -3.38 0.41 29.31
CA ARG A 235 -4.70 0.86 28.81
C ARG A 235 -5.37 1.93 29.69
N GLN A 236 -4.59 2.71 30.42
CA GLN A 236 -5.10 3.84 31.19
C GLN A 236 -4.90 5.13 30.42
N VAL A 237 -5.86 6.04 30.54
CA VAL A 237 -5.74 7.34 29.87
C VAL A 237 -4.95 8.29 30.77
N ILE A 238 -3.97 8.99 30.21
CA ILE A 238 -3.08 9.86 30.99
C ILE A 238 -3.81 11.09 31.54
N VAL A 239 -3.20 11.75 32.54
CA VAL A 239 -3.74 12.95 33.20
C VAL A 239 -3.09 14.22 32.66
N SER A 240 -3.53 15.38 33.16
CA SER A 240 -2.88 16.66 32.88
C SER A 240 -1.45 16.67 33.45
N GLY A 241 -0.47 17.07 32.66
CA GLY A 241 0.93 17.02 33.06
C GLY A 241 1.91 17.37 31.96
N LEU A 242 3.20 17.39 32.32
CA LEU A 242 4.31 17.52 31.39
C LEU A 242 4.84 16.12 31.06
N TYR A 243 4.96 15.82 29.78
CA TYR A 243 5.46 14.54 29.30
C TYR A 243 6.68 14.72 28.40
N ILE A 244 7.49 13.68 28.31
CA ILE A 244 8.70 13.64 27.47
C ILE A 244 8.53 12.51 26.47
N ALA A 245 8.58 12.84 25.17
CA ALA A 245 8.70 11.85 24.11
C ALA A 245 10.18 11.74 23.71
N TYR A 246 10.71 10.53 23.75
CA TYR A 246 12.05 10.18 23.34
C TYR A 246 11.98 9.36 22.06
N PHE A 247 12.70 9.80 21.03
CA PHE A 247 12.74 9.19 19.70
C PHE A 247 14.11 8.57 19.52
N GLU A 248 14.15 7.30 19.15
CA GLU A 248 15.39 6.54 18.92
C GLU A 248 15.35 5.85 17.55
N VAL A 249 16.34 6.10 16.70
CA VAL A 249 16.40 5.55 15.34
C VAL A 249 16.79 4.08 15.37
N LEU A 250 16.01 3.23 14.70
CA LEU A 250 16.21 1.78 14.67
C LEU A 250 17.15 1.30 13.57
N GLU A 251 17.17 2.00 12.43
CA GLU A 251 17.93 1.64 11.24
C GLU A 251 18.57 2.88 10.62
N ASP A 252 19.75 2.72 10.01
CA ASP A 252 20.39 3.79 9.26
C ASP A 252 19.50 4.22 8.10
N TYR A 253 19.24 5.52 8.00
CA TYR A 253 18.45 6.11 6.94
C TYR A 253 19.23 7.24 6.28
N ILE A 254 19.25 7.22 4.95
CA ILE A 254 19.77 8.29 4.11
C ILE A 254 18.59 8.81 3.32
N ASP A 255 18.27 10.09 3.50
CA ASP A 255 17.22 10.72 2.73
C ASP A 255 17.65 10.78 1.25
N PRO A 256 16.85 10.22 0.32
CA PRO A 256 17.24 10.15 -1.09
C PRO A 256 17.24 11.51 -1.80
N ILE A 257 16.60 12.54 -1.20
CA ILE A 257 16.46 13.87 -1.80
C ILE A 257 17.51 14.82 -1.21
N THR A 258 17.61 14.90 0.12
CA THR A 258 18.50 15.85 0.79
C THR A 258 19.89 15.29 1.04
N GLY A 259 20.06 13.96 1.04
CA GLY A 259 21.30 13.30 1.44
C GLY A 259 21.58 13.39 2.94
N GLU A 260 20.66 13.94 3.73
CA GLU A 260 20.77 13.93 5.19
C GLU A 260 20.68 12.49 5.71
N THR A 261 21.44 12.21 6.76
CA THR A 261 21.55 10.86 7.32
C THR A 261 21.12 10.85 8.77
N MET A 262 20.30 9.87 9.14
CA MET A 262 20.01 9.52 10.52
C MET A 262 20.58 8.14 10.79
N ARG A 263 21.42 8.02 11.82
CA ARG A 263 22.09 6.76 12.14
C ARG A 263 21.37 6.02 13.24
N ARG A 264 21.42 4.69 13.18
CA ARG A 264 20.91 3.81 14.22
C ARG A 264 21.49 4.20 15.58
N GLY A 265 20.60 4.32 16.57
CA GLY A 265 20.94 4.71 17.94
C GLY A 265 21.03 6.23 18.16
N GLU A 266 20.96 7.06 17.11
CA GLU A 266 20.75 8.49 17.30
C GLU A 266 19.37 8.73 17.91
N SER A 267 19.31 9.72 18.81
CA SER A 267 18.10 10.00 19.56
C SER A 267 17.93 11.46 19.91
N ILE A 268 16.68 11.85 20.11
CA ILE A 268 16.29 13.17 20.59
C ILE A 268 15.09 13.03 21.52
N TYR A 269 14.93 13.97 22.46
CA TYR A 269 13.72 14.07 23.25
C TYR A 269 13.02 15.41 22.99
N GLN A 270 11.69 15.40 23.10
CA GLN A 270 10.87 16.59 23.09
C GLN A 270 9.86 16.56 24.22
N LYS A 271 9.54 17.75 24.73
CA LYS A 271 8.59 17.93 25.82
C LYS A 271 7.25 18.35 25.26
N PHE A 272 6.18 17.82 25.82
CA PHE A 272 4.83 18.25 25.48
C PHE A 272 3.94 18.29 26.71
N ILE A 273 2.93 19.16 26.67
CA ILE A 273 2.02 19.38 27.80
C ILE A 273 0.65 18.81 27.43
N VAL A 274 0.02 18.15 28.39
CA VAL A 274 -1.34 17.63 28.29
C VAL A 274 -2.21 18.37 29.29
N ILE A 275 -3.34 18.89 28.82
CA ILE A 275 -4.37 19.56 29.61
C ILE A 275 -5.69 18.81 29.36
N ARG A 276 -6.24 18.24 30.43
CA ARG A 276 -7.57 17.66 30.47
C ARG A 276 -8.50 18.47 31.35
#